data_AF-A0A932EXZ9-F1
#
_entry.id   AF-A0A932EXZ9-F1
#
_cell.length_a   1.000
_cell.length_b   1.000
_cell.length_c   1.000
_cell.angle_alpha   90.00
_cell.angle_beta   90.00
_cell.angle_gamma   90.00
#
_symmetry.space_group_name_H-M   'P 1'
#
loop_
_entity.id
_entity.type
_entity.pdbx_description
1 polymer ?
#
loop_
_entity_poly.entity_id
_entity_poly.type
_entity_poly.pdbx_seq_one_letter_code
_entity_poly.pdbx_strand_id
1 'polypeptide(L)'
;MENDLGRCANHSFERSHRLCGTCGRAFCEDCLVFPFGPRKAPLCMQCAVVAGGLRKAAPVIPVRTKKEIDRINAEMTAAQLGTSFGASFGPTDFTSPVADPSRGGAAPGLPGPPDADGRKRGFGPFRRAS
;
A
#
# COMPACT_ATOMS: atom_id res chain seq x y z
N MET A 1 -9.09 -24.15 -0.20
CA MET A 1 -8.33 -23.01 0.37
C MET A 1 -7.86 -22.19 -0.81
N GLU A 2 -8.80 -21.44 -1.37
CA GLU A 2 -8.66 -20.70 -2.62
C GLU A 2 -7.86 -19.44 -2.32
N ASN A 3 -6.74 -19.30 -3.01
CA ASN A 3 -5.70 -18.35 -2.70
C ASN A 3 -6.11 -16.93 -3.08
N ASP A 4 -6.16 -16.03 -2.10
CA ASP A 4 -6.21 -14.56 -2.25
C ASP A 4 -4.95 -13.95 -2.90
N LEU A 5 -4.21 -14.71 -3.74
CA LEU A 5 -2.94 -14.31 -4.37
C LEU A 5 -3.04 -13.11 -5.32
N GLY A 6 -4.26 -12.67 -5.66
CA GLY A 6 -4.50 -11.52 -6.55
C GLY A 6 -5.26 -10.36 -5.89
N ARG A 7 -5.60 -10.47 -4.60
CA ARG A 7 -6.58 -9.59 -3.96
C ARG A 7 -6.09 -9.14 -2.59
N CYS A 8 -6.34 -7.88 -2.24
CA CYS A 8 -5.90 -7.36 -0.95
C CYS A 8 -6.69 -8.02 0.20
N ALA A 9 -5.98 -8.45 1.24
CA ALA A 9 -6.61 -9.08 2.41
C ALA A 9 -7.53 -8.13 3.20
N ASN A 10 -7.36 -6.81 3.08
CA ASN A 10 -8.23 -5.80 3.69
C ASN A 10 -9.30 -5.28 2.72
N HIS A 11 -8.91 -5.02 1.47
CA HIS A 11 -9.81 -4.54 0.44
C HIS A 11 -10.10 -5.66 -0.53
N SER A 12 -11.24 -6.34 -0.31
CA SER A 12 -11.65 -7.38 -1.22
C SER A 12 -11.64 -6.84 -2.64
N PHE A 13 -12.12 -5.66 -2.99
CA PHE A 13 -12.20 -5.29 -4.42
C PHE A 13 -10.88 -4.97 -5.12
N GLU A 14 -9.78 -4.82 -4.39
CA GLU A 14 -8.56 -4.22 -4.91
C GLU A 14 -7.49 -5.26 -5.27
N ARG A 15 -6.74 -4.99 -6.35
CA ARG A 15 -5.69 -5.89 -6.82
C ARG A 15 -4.48 -5.83 -5.88
N SER A 16 -3.97 -6.98 -5.48
CA SER A 16 -2.76 -7.03 -4.66
C SER A 16 -1.52 -6.69 -5.50
N HIS A 17 -0.67 -5.79 -5.00
CA HIS A 17 0.55 -5.39 -5.69
C HIS A 17 1.79 -6.12 -5.14
N ARG A 18 1.90 -6.24 -3.81
CA ARG A 18 3.04 -6.94 -3.16
C ARG A 18 2.61 -7.70 -1.90
N LEU A 19 3.51 -8.57 -1.43
CA LEU A 19 3.36 -9.33 -0.20
C LEU A 19 3.98 -8.62 1.00
N CYS A 20 3.38 -8.82 2.17
CA CYS A 20 3.97 -8.40 3.44
C CYS A 20 5.14 -9.32 3.84
N GLY A 21 6.30 -8.75 4.14
CA GLY A 21 7.53 -9.47 4.51
C GLY A 21 7.51 -10.14 5.90
N THR A 22 6.39 -10.16 6.61
CA THR A 22 6.24 -10.83 7.92
C THR A 22 5.10 -11.83 7.92
N CYS A 23 3.90 -11.42 7.50
CA CYS A 23 2.74 -12.31 7.48
C CYS A 23 2.51 -13.04 6.15
N GLY A 24 3.20 -12.64 5.06
CA GLY A 24 3.13 -13.30 3.76
C GLY A 24 1.81 -13.14 3.01
N ARG A 25 0.90 -12.26 3.47
CA ARG A 25 -0.37 -11.96 2.78
C ARG A 25 -0.19 -10.88 1.71
N ALA A 26 -1.07 -10.91 0.70
CA ALA A 26 -1.09 -9.97 -0.41
C ALA A 26 -1.91 -8.73 -0.06
N PHE A 27 -1.37 -7.55 -0.39
CA PHE A 27 -1.98 -6.25 -0.07
C PHE A 27 -1.90 -5.29 -1.26
N CYS A 28 -2.84 -4.34 -1.33
CA CYS A 28 -2.79 -3.20 -2.26
C CYS A 28 -1.74 -2.16 -1.82
N GLU A 29 -1.44 -1.19 -2.69
CA GLU A 29 -0.43 -0.16 -2.43
C GLU A 29 -0.72 0.67 -1.19
N ASP A 30 -1.99 0.97 -0.91
CA ASP A 30 -2.41 1.74 0.27
C ASP A 30 -2.23 0.98 1.59
N CYS A 31 -2.36 -0.34 1.56
CA CYS A 31 -2.24 -1.18 2.76
C CYS A 31 -0.79 -1.56 3.08
N LEU A 32 0.15 -1.31 2.16
CA LEU A 32 1.57 -1.58 2.30
C LEU A 32 2.31 -0.33 2.76
N VAL A 33 3.09 -0.48 3.83
CA VAL A 33 3.93 0.59 4.36
C VAL A 33 5.39 0.18 4.36
N PHE A 34 6.27 1.17 4.16
CA PHE A 34 7.72 0.99 4.09
C PHE A 34 8.42 1.67 5.29
N PRO A 35 8.22 1.18 6.53
CA PRO A 35 8.70 1.87 7.73
C PRO A 35 10.22 1.99 7.82
N PHE A 36 10.95 1.15 7.09
CA PHE A 36 12.43 1.11 7.10
C PHE A 36 13.06 1.58 5.78
N GLY A 37 12.27 2.23 4.91
CA GLY A 37 12.69 2.72 3.60
C GLY A 37 12.46 1.75 2.43
N PRO A 38 12.66 2.20 1.18
CA PRO A 38 12.29 1.47 -0.03
C PRO A 38 13.14 0.23 -0.31
N ARG A 39 14.27 0.08 0.39
CA ARG A 39 15.19 -1.06 0.25
C ARG A 39 14.80 -2.27 1.12
N LYS A 40 13.95 -2.10 2.12
CA LYS A 40 13.49 -3.20 2.98
C LYS A 40 12.12 -3.71 2.53
N ALA A 41 11.84 -4.97 2.87
CA ALA A 41 10.55 -5.59 2.54
C ALA A 41 9.39 -4.76 3.14
N PRO A 42 8.31 -4.50 2.36
CA PRO A 42 7.16 -3.79 2.86
C PRO A 42 6.43 -4.60 3.92
N LEU A 43 5.81 -3.90 4.86
CA LEU A 43 4.97 -4.47 5.90
C LEU A 43 3.53 -4.02 5.68
N CYS A 44 2.56 -4.86 6.01
CA CYS A 44 1.18 -4.38 6.10
C CYS A 44 1.02 -3.49 7.33
N MET A 45 -0.01 -2.62 7.33
CA MET A 45 -0.29 -1.71 8.44
C MET A 45 -0.26 -2.41 9.83
N GLN A 46 -0.82 -3.61 9.92
CA GLN A 46 -0.87 -4.38 11.16
C GLN A 46 0.53 -4.79 11.64
N CYS A 47 1.34 -5.35 10.74
CA CYS A 47 2.71 -5.76 11.04
C CYS A 47 3.64 -4.56 11.28
N ALA A 48 3.39 -3.42 10.62
CA ALA A 48 4.15 -2.19 10.84
C ALA A 48 3.89 -1.59 12.23
N VAL A 49 2.64 -1.61 12.70
CA VAL A 49 2.29 -1.18 14.07
C VAL A 49 2.99 -2.06 15.11
N VAL A 50 3.03 -3.38 14.88
CA VAL A 50 3.75 -4.32 15.75
C VAL A 50 5.26 -4.09 15.69
N ALA A 51 5.82 -3.88 14.50
CA ALA A 51 7.24 -3.56 14.31
C ALA A 51 7.63 -2.21 14.96
N GLY A 52 6.67 -1.27 15.06
CA GLY A 52 6.81 -0.02 15.81
C GLY A 52 6.70 -0.16 17.33
N GLY A 53 6.57 -1.38 17.86
CA GLY A 53 6.52 -1.65 19.30
C GLY A 53 5.13 -1.51 19.93
N LEU A 54 4.09 -1.21 19.15
CA LEU A 54 2.72 -1.26 19.65
C LEU A 54 2.25 -2.73 19.69
N ARG A 55 2.28 -3.30 20.90
CA ARG A 55 1.75 -4.65 21.13
C ARG A 55 0.23 -4.63 20.99
N LYS A 56 -0.31 -5.39 20.02
CA LYS A 56 -1.75 -5.62 19.91
C LYS A 56 -2.15 -6.76 20.84
N ALA A 57 -3.25 -6.59 21.57
CA ALA A 57 -3.85 -7.61 22.43
C ALA A 57 -4.68 -8.67 21.65
N ALA A 58 -4.51 -8.80 20.33
CA ALA A 58 -5.41 -9.53 19.44
C ALA A 58 -4.62 -10.48 18.50
N PRO A 59 -5.29 -11.46 17.84
CA PRO A 59 -4.80 -12.82 17.61
C PRO A 59 -3.50 -12.90 16.80
N VAL A 60 -2.68 -13.87 17.18
CA VAL A 60 -1.35 -14.15 16.62
C VAL A 60 -1.47 -14.39 15.12
N ILE A 61 -1.05 -13.40 14.33
CA ILE A 61 -0.83 -13.59 12.90
C ILE A 61 0.37 -14.54 12.79
N PRO A 62 0.22 -15.72 12.15
CA PRO A 62 1.31 -16.68 12.06
C PRO A 62 2.47 -16.05 11.27
N VAL A 63 3.62 -15.90 11.93
CA VAL A 63 4.85 -15.43 11.30
C VAL A 63 5.33 -16.51 10.35
N ARG A 64 5.30 -16.23 9.04
CA ARG A 64 5.85 -17.15 8.03
C ARG A 64 7.36 -17.09 8.09
N THR A 65 8.01 -18.23 7.86
CA THR A 65 9.48 -18.28 7.84
C THR A 65 10.01 -17.52 6.62
N LYS A 66 11.18 -16.88 6.74
CA LYS A 66 11.80 -16.14 5.63
C LYS A 66 11.93 -16.98 4.36
N LYS A 67 12.31 -18.26 4.51
CA LYS A 67 12.45 -19.23 3.41
C LYS A 67 11.14 -19.47 2.66
N GLU A 68 10.02 -19.36 3.36
CA GLU A 68 8.69 -19.52 2.76
C GLU A 68 8.23 -18.25 2.04
N ILE A 69 8.53 -17.08 2.60
CA ILE A 69 8.26 -15.79 1.94
C ILE A 69 9.07 -15.69 0.63
N ASP A 70 10.34 -16.10 0.64
CA ASP A 70 11.20 -16.07 -0.55
C ASP A 70 10.69 -17.04 -1.65
N ARG A 71 10.13 -18.21 -1.27
CA ARG A 71 9.51 -19.14 -2.22
C ARG A 71 8.29 -18.54 -2.90
N ILE A 72 7.39 -17.93 -2.13
CA ILE A 72 6.18 -17.30 -2.67
C ILE A 72 6.56 -16.14 -3.61
N ASN A 73 7.58 -15.34 -3.27
CA ASN A 73 8.07 -14.27 -4.14
C ASN A 73 8.64 -14.79 -5.46
N ALA A 74 9.42 -15.88 -5.42
CA ALA A 74 9.98 -16.49 -6.62
C ALA A 74 8.87 -17.00 -7.56
N GLU A 75 7.83 -17.63 -7.01
CA GLU A 75 6.66 -18.10 -7.76
C GLU A 75 5.90 -16.92 -8.41
N MET A 76 5.75 -15.79 -7.70
CA MET A 76 5.12 -14.59 -8.27
C MET A 76 5.93 -13.99 -9.44
N THR A 77 7.26 -13.95 -9.35
CA THR A 77 8.10 -13.45 -10.45
C THR A 77 8.07 -14.37 -11.67
N ALA A 78 7.99 -15.68 -11.47
CA ALA A 78 7.89 -16.65 -12.56
C ALA A 78 6.55 -16.56 -13.31
N ALA A 79 5.44 -16.29 -12.59
CA ALA A 79 4.13 -16.12 -13.20
C ALA A 79 4.01 -14.85 -14.07
N GLN A 80 4.72 -13.77 -13.71
CA GLN A 80 4.66 -12.49 -14.46
C GLN A 80 5.36 -12.55 -15.82
N LEU A 81 6.36 -13.41 -16.00
CA LEU A 81 7.08 -13.58 -17.27
C LEU A 81 6.29 -14.40 -18.30
N GLY A 82 5.20 -15.06 -17.89
CA GLY A 82 4.34 -15.86 -18.77
C GLY A 82 3.15 -15.12 -19.38
N THR A 83 2.85 -13.89 -18.95
CA THR A 83 1.66 -13.14 -19.43
C THR A 83 2.00 -12.05 -20.46
N SER A 84 3.27 -11.91 -20.86
CA SER A 84 3.65 -11.07 -22.01
C SER A 84 3.57 -11.88 -23.31
N PHE A 85 2.36 -12.28 -23.71
CA PHE A 85 2.11 -12.75 -25.07
C PHE A 85 0.87 -12.01 -25.62
N GLY A 86 1.11 -11.08 -26.53
CA GLY A 86 0.18 -10.65 -27.58
C GLY A 86 -1.17 -10.08 -27.14
N ALA A 87 -1.22 -8.75 -27.02
CA ALA A 87 -2.47 -8.00 -27.04
C ALA A 87 -2.31 -6.71 -27.87
N SER A 88 -1.87 -6.90 -29.12
CA SER A 88 -2.15 -5.96 -30.20
C SER A 88 -3.65 -5.96 -30.47
N PHE A 89 -4.42 -5.26 -29.64
CA PHE A 89 -5.78 -4.86 -29.99
C PHE A 89 -5.66 -3.54 -30.76
N GLY A 90 -5.93 -3.60 -32.06
CA GLY A 90 -5.85 -2.44 -32.96
C GLY A 90 -6.86 -1.34 -32.61
N PRO A 91 -6.71 -0.14 -33.21
CA PRO A 91 -7.65 0.95 -33.02
C PRO A 91 -8.97 0.54 -33.69
N THR A 92 -9.99 0.26 -32.89
CA THR A 92 -11.37 0.33 -33.40
C THR A 92 -11.89 1.70 -33.03
N ASP A 93 -12.02 2.53 -34.07
CA ASP A 93 -12.78 3.77 -34.06
C ASP A 93 -14.16 3.53 -33.46
N PHE A 94 -14.36 3.93 -32.20
CA PHE A 94 -15.69 4.10 -31.65
C PHE A 94 -16.08 5.58 -31.82
N THR A 95 -16.73 5.85 -32.94
CA THR A 95 -17.38 7.12 -33.21
C THR A 95 -18.75 7.18 -32.52
N SER A 96 -18.98 8.32 -31.85
CA SER A 96 -20.27 8.99 -31.59
C SER A 96 -21.11 8.58 -30.36
N PRO A 97 -21.99 9.47 -29.83
CA PRO A 97 -22.38 10.81 -30.30
C PRO A 97 -22.32 11.96 -29.25
N VAL A 98 -22.43 13.18 -29.80
CA VAL A 98 -22.66 14.52 -29.23
C VAL A 98 -23.46 14.68 -27.93
N ALA A 99 -22.97 15.57 -27.05
CA ALA A 99 -23.78 16.46 -26.21
C ALA A 99 -23.18 17.89 -26.23
N ASP A 100 -24.03 18.85 -26.59
CA ASP A 100 -23.76 20.23 -27.00
C ASP A 100 -23.78 21.23 -25.80
N PRO A 101 -23.69 22.58 -25.95
CA PRO A 101 -22.81 23.44 -25.16
C PRO A 101 -23.59 24.53 -24.40
N SER A 102 -23.57 24.58 -23.07
CA SER A 102 -24.25 25.68 -22.36
C SER A 102 -23.60 26.01 -21.01
N ARG A 103 -22.82 27.10 -21.05
CA ARG A 103 -22.73 28.19 -20.06
C ARG A 103 -23.05 27.87 -18.59
N GLY A 104 -22.05 28.11 -17.74
CA GLY A 104 -22.23 28.94 -16.54
C GLY A 104 -21.56 28.43 -15.27
N GLY A 105 -20.59 29.19 -14.74
CA GLY A 105 -20.17 29.05 -13.33
C GLY A 105 -18.76 29.56 -13.06
N ALA A 106 -18.66 30.75 -12.49
CA ALA A 106 -17.45 31.47 -12.14
C ALA A 106 -16.61 30.83 -11.01
N ALA A 107 -15.32 31.17 -10.98
CA ALA A 107 -14.35 30.87 -9.91
C ALA A 107 -14.76 31.47 -8.55
N PRO A 108 -14.22 30.96 -7.42
CA PRO A 108 -13.12 31.70 -6.79
C PRO A 108 -12.03 30.84 -6.14
N GLY A 109 -10.87 31.48 -5.94
CA GLY A 109 -9.61 30.88 -5.51
C GLY A 109 -9.62 30.22 -4.12
N LEU A 110 -8.75 29.21 -3.99
CA LEU A 110 -8.41 28.62 -2.71
C LEU A 110 -7.37 29.49 -1.99
N PRO A 111 -7.53 29.75 -0.68
CA PRO A 111 -6.53 30.42 0.14
C PRO A 111 -5.29 29.54 0.32
N GLY A 112 -4.12 30.19 0.36
CA GLY A 112 -2.81 29.55 0.56
C GLY A 112 -2.66 28.86 1.93
N PRO A 113 -1.68 27.96 2.08
CA PRO A 113 -1.42 27.27 3.34
C PRO A 113 -0.92 28.24 4.41
N PRO A 114 -1.32 28.09 5.68
CA PRO A 114 -0.72 28.83 6.79
C PRO A 114 0.68 28.28 7.10
N ASP A 115 1.64 29.19 7.18
CA ASP A 115 3.01 28.96 7.63
C ASP A 115 3.01 28.36 9.06
N ALA A 116 3.51 27.13 9.20
CA ALA A 116 3.76 26.52 10.50
C ALA A 116 5.13 26.94 11.02
N ASP A 117 5.13 28.16 11.57
CA ASP A 117 6.20 28.72 12.39
C ASP A 117 6.60 27.82 13.55
N GLY A 118 7.90 27.83 13.84
CA GLY A 118 8.53 26.95 14.81
C GLY A 118 8.04 27.13 16.24
N ARG A 119 7.90 26.00 16.96
CA ARG A 119 8.01 26.02 18.42
C ARG A 119 8.73 24.79 18.96
N LYS A 120 10.02 24.99 19.20
CA LYS A 120 10.88 24.17 20.04
C LYS A 120 10.19 23.94 21.38
N ARG A 121 9.89 22.69 21.74
CA ARG A 121 9.65 22.29 23.13
C ARG A 121 10.78 21.36 23.54
N GLY A 122 11.63 21.89 24.41
CA GLY A 122 12.78 21.18 24.98
C GLY A 122 12.32 20.00 25.82
N PHE A 123 12.90 18.84 25.53
CA PHE A 123 12.88 17.70 26.42
C PHE A 123 13.93 17.95 27.50
N GLY A 124 13.49 18.34 28.69
CA GLY A 124 14.32 18.34 29.89
C GLY A 124 14.62 16.90 30.36
N PRO A 125 15.74 16.67 31.07
CA PRO A 125 16.13 15.34 31.50
C PRO A 125 15.27 14.85 32.67
N PHE A 126 14.57 13.74 32.48
CA PHE A 126 13.89 13.00 33.56
C PHE A 126 14.95 12.45 34.53
N ARG A 127 14.92 12.97 35.77
CA ARG A 127 15.67 12.41 36.90
C ARG A 127 15.09 11.04 37.27
N ARG A 128 15.95 10.04 37.42
CA ARG A 128 15.63 8.74 38.04
C ARG A 128 15.53 8.94 39.56
N ALA A 129 14.45 8.47 40.16
CA ALA A 129 14.38 8.24 41.60
C ALA A 129 14.74 6.77 41.87
N SER A 130 15.56 6.58 42.91
CA SER A 130 16.07 5.32 43.44
C SER A 130 15.01 4.50 44.16
#